data_AF-A0A926THX7-F1
#
_entry.id   AF-A0A926THX7-F1
#
_cell.length_a   1.000
_cell.length_b   1.000
_cell.length_c   1.000
_cell.angle_alpha   90.00
_cell.angle_beta   90.00
_cell.angle_gamma   90.00
#
_symmetry.space_group_name_H-M   'P 1'
#
loop_
_entity.id
_entity.type
_entity.pdbx_description
1 polymer ?
#
loop_
_entity_poly.entity_id
_entity_poly.type
_entity_poly.pdbx_seq_one_letter_code
_entity_poly.pdbx_strand_id
1 'polypeptide(L)'
;MFFPLTKSLAWVLALSIVQGTAAMAQQPKPASTPWSNSPSLNRQGAINLSATNTRTTPITLWATYYYVHRARSISNGYPLLSASNTSLGPTLSKRDWCYAALQGTVVVPNDRGVPITYNFTGRGSRSQVNCSAFFSSLSAATIQAMSRARFVVATAPYGYGTNGFQLVPFRTIAVDRTRIPIGSVVYIPQARGVTVTLPSGESFVHDGYFYAADVGRAIRGNHIDVFIGTAERNPFRFIASRASGTFQAYVVENTELSQVLRALHRNPSR
;
A
#
# COMPACT_ATOMS: atom_id res chain seq x y z
N MET A 1 -49.43 66.56 -19.03
CA MET A 1 -50.41 65.80 -18.24
C MET A 1 -49.62 64.98 -17.23
N PHE A 2 -49.44 65.48 -16.01
CA PHE A 2 -50.28 65.19 -14.84
C PHE A 2 -50.24 63.70 -14.41
N PHE A 3 -49.35 63.46 -13.43
CA PHE A 3 -49.29 62.48 -12.33
C PHE A 3 -50.66 62.16 -11.64
N PRO A 4 -50.80 61.27 -10.60
CA PRO A 4 -49.78 60.50 -9.85
C PRO A 4 -50.15 59.10 -9.20
N LEU A 5 -49.13 58.51 -8.53
CA LEU A 5 -49.08 57.86 -7.19
C LEU A 5 -49.91 56.59 -6.88
N THR A 6 -49.24 55.57 -6.31
CA THR A 6 -49.31 55.30 -4.85
C THR A 6 -48.17 54.41 -4.31
N LYS A 7 -47.53 54.93 -3.24
CA LYS A 7 -47.09 54.32 -1.94
C LYS A 7 -46.00 53.23 -1.96
N SER A 8 -44.79 53.46 -1.43
CA SER A 8 -44.34 53.77 -0.03
C SER A 8 -43.98 52.51 0.78
N LEU A 9 -42.71 52.31 1.13
CA LEU A 9 -42.11 52.59 2.46
C LEU A 9 -40.74 51.90 2.59
N ALA A 10 -39.74 52.66 3.01
CA ALA A 10 -38.45 52.16 3.49
C ALA A 10 -38.60 51.60 4.91
N TRP A 11 -37.88 50.51 5.22
CA TRP A 11 -37.51 50.15 6.59
C TRP A 11 -36.04 49.75 6.64
N VAL A 12 -35.28 50.57 7.35
CA VAL A 12 -33.96 50.26 7.91
C VAL A 12 -34.17 49.25 9.03
N LEU A 13 -33.46 48.13 9.01
CA LEU A 13 -33.26 47.31 10.21
C LEU A 13 -31.85 46.73 10.22
N ALA A 14 -31.14 47.10 11.28
CA ALA A 14 -29.85 46.58 11.67
C ALA A 14 -29.91 45.06 11.85
N LEU A 15 -28.89 44.35 11.37
CA LEU A 15 -28.64 42.98 11.77
C LEU A 15 -27.41 42.93 12.68
N SER A 16 -27.71 42.64 13.95
CA SER A 16 -26.79 42.40 15.04
C SER A 16 -25.84 41.24 14.74
N ILE A 17 -24.58 41.43 15.10
CA ILE A 17 -23.55 40.40 15.17
C ILE A 17 -23.96 39.43 16.29
N VAL A 18 -24.42 38.24 15.93
CA VAL A 18 -24.52 37.11 16.86
C VAL A 18 -23.21 36.33 16.77
N GLN A 19 -22.33 36.53 17.75
CA GLN A 19 -21.21 35.64 18.02
C GLN A 19 -21.76 34.31 18.52
N GLY A 20 -22.04 33.40 17.59
CA GLY A 20 -22.26 31.99 17.90
C GLY A 20 -20.92 31.33 18.16
N THR A 21 -20.61 31.03 19.42
CA THR A 21 -19.52 30.11 19.80
C THR A 21 -19.84 28.74 19.20
N ALA A 22 -19.21 28.41 18.07
CA ALA A 22 -19.23 27.06 17.54
C ALA A 22 -18.49 26.15 18.52
N ALA A 23 -19.25 25.39 19.31
CA ALA A 23 -18.73 24.24 20.02
C ALA A 23 -18.08 23.33 18.98
N MET A 24 -16.76 23.16 19.05
CA MET A 24 -16.04 22.15 18.30
C MET A 24 -16.59 20.78 18.70
N ALA A 25 -17.52 20.27 17.90
CA ALA A 25 -17.89 18.88 17.95
C ALA A 25 -16.60 18.08 17.70
N GLN A 26 -16.14 17.38 18.74
CA GLN A 26 -15.07 16.40 18.61
C GLN A 26 -15.46 15.47 17.47
N GLN A 27 -14.66 15.48 16.40
CA GLN A 27 -14.83 14.53 15.31
C GLN A 27 -14.81 13.13 15.92
N PRO A 28 -15.78 12.25 15.59
CA PRO A 28 -15.76 10.89 16.07
C PRO A 28 -14.44 10.25 15.63
N LYS A 29 -13.72 9.69 16.61
CA LYS A 29 -12.50 8.90 16.41
C LYS A 29 -12.77 7.91 15.27
N PRO A 30 -11.98 7.88 14.18
CA PRO A 30 -12.24 7.00 13.07
C PRO A 30 -12.32 5.57 13.58
N ALA A 31 -13.38 4.86 13.20
CA ALA A 31 -13.57 3.46 13.55
C ALA A 31 -12.29 2.68 13.21
N SER A 32 -11.81 1.87 14.16
CA SER A 32 -10.63 1.03 13.99
C SER A 32 -10.73 0.28 12.67
N THR A 33 -9.78 0.51 11.77
CA THR A 33 -9.75 -0.20 10.49
C THR A 33 -9.63 -1.70 10.76
N PRO A 34 -10.25 -2.60 9.99
CA PRO A 34 -10.18 -4.05 10.23
C PRO A 34 -8.75 -4.62 10.27
N TRP A 35 -7.77 -3.85 9.78
CA TRP A 35 -6.35 -4.13 9.87
C TRP A 35 -5.75 -3.97 11.28
N SER A 36 -6.36 -3.18 12.17
CA SER A 36 -5.86 -2.95 13.55
C SER A 36 -5.84 -4.20 14.43
N ASN A 37 -6.45 -5.30 13.98
CA ASN A 37 -6.48 -6.57 14.70
C ASN A 37 -5.65 -7.65 13.98
N SER A 38 -4.87 -7.30 12.95
CA SER A 38 -4.04 -8.27 12.25
C SER A 38 -2.82 -8.64 13.09
N PRO A 39 -2.57 -9.93 13.39
CA PRO A 39 -1.46 -10.35 14.25
C PRO A 39 -0.08 -9.91 13.76
N SER A 40 0.12 -9.70 12.46
CA SER A 40 1.37 -9.18 11.90
C SER A 40 1.56 -7.68 12.17
N LEU A 41 0.50 -6.88 12.01
CA LEU A 41 0.53 -5.43 12.31
C LEU A 41 0.73 -5.19 13.81
N ASN A 42 -0.01 -5.90 14.67
CA ASN A 42 0.08 -5.73 16.12
C ASN A 42 1.42 -6.24 16.69
N ARG A 43 2.10 -7.16 16.00
CA ARG A 43 3.45 -7.63 16.39
C ARG A 43 4.56 -6.71 15.89
N GLN A 44 4.37 -5.96 14.82
CA GLN A 44 5.41 -5.13 14.24
C GLN A 44 5.86 -4.00 15.18
N GLY A 45 4.92 -3.34 15.87
CA GLY A 45 5.24 -2.26 16.81
C GLY A 45 6.03 -2.73 18.03
N ALA A 46 5.95 -4.02 18.37
CA ALA A 46 6.68 -4.63 19.47
C ALA A 46 8.10 -5.08 19.09
N ILE A 47 8.45 -5.11 17.80
CA ILE A 47 9.77 -5.56 17.34
C ILE A 47 10.73 -4.38 17.33
N ASN A 48 11.71 -4.46 18.21
CA ASN A 48 12.85 -3.54 18.27
C ASN A 48 14.14 -4.35 18.38
N LEU A 49 14.75 -4.65 17.23
CA LEU A 49 15.95 -5.48 17.15
C LEU A 49 17.22 -4.64 17.41
N SER A 50 18.16 -5.16 18.19
CA SER A 50 19.44 -4.49 18.46
C SER A 50 20.31 -4.40 17.20
N ALA A 51 21.12 -3.34 17.11
CA ALA A 51 22.16 -3.20 16.07
C ALA A 51 23.48 -3.90 16.46
N THR A 52 23.76 -4.07 17.74
CA THR A 52 25.03 -4.60 18.24
C THR A 52 25.14 -6.11 17.99
N ASN A 53 26.27 -6.55 17.43
CA ASN A 53 26.65 -7.95 17.20
C ASN A 53 26.04 -8.66 15.99
N THR A 54 25.56 -7.92 14.99
CA THR A 54 25.09 -8.53 13.75
C THR A 54 26.23 -8.62 12.74
N ARG A 55 26.58 -9.84 12.30
CA ARG A 55 27.47 -10.02 11.14
C ARG A 55 26.74 -9.54 9.90
N THR A 56 27.38 -8.64 9.16
CA THR A 56 26.77 -7.97 8.01
C THR A 56 27.72 -7.86 6.83
N THR A 57 27.15 -7.94 5.63
CA THR A 57 27.83 -7.60 4.39
C THR A 57 27.32 -6.23 3.89
N PRO A 58 28.18 -5.22 3.71
CA PRO A 58 27.76 -3.89 3.24
C PRO A 58 27.29 -3.93 1.78
N ILE A 59 26.29 -3.11 1.47
CA ILE A 59 25.75 -2.94 0.12
C ILE A 59 25.26 -1.50 -0.09
N THR A 60 25.56 -0.94 -1.26
CA THR A 60 25.04 0.36 -1.69
C THR A 60 23.74 0.16 -2.46
N LEU A 61 22.66 0.80 -2.01
CA LEU A 61 21.32 0.69 -2.60
C LEU A 61 20.77 2.06 -2.96
N TRP A 62 19.75 2.10 -3.82
CA TRP A 62 18.81 3.22 -3.93
C TRP A 62 17.40 2.67 -3.87
N ALA A 63 16.44 3.51 -3.46
CA ALA A 63 15.09 3.05 -3.17
C ALA A 63 14.01 3.88 -3.86
N THR A 64 12.95 3.18 -4.24
CA THR A 64 11.59 3.72 -4.43
C THR A 64 10.67 3.15 -3.34
N TYR A 65 9.38 3.46 -3.41
CA TYR A 65 8.38 2.86 -2.54
C TYR A 65 7.12 2.51 -3.34
N TYR A 66 6.40 1.48 -2.86
CA TYR A 66 5.14 1.03 -3.43
C TYR A 66 4.10 0.77 -2.35
N TYR A 67 2.83 0.81 -2.75
CA TYR A 67 1.68 0.65 -1.88
C TYR A 67 0.60 -0.18 -2.58
N VAL A 68 -0.34 -0.71 -1.79
CA VAL A 68 -1.48 -1.44 -2.33
C VAL A 68 -2.53 -0.47 -2.86
N HIS A 69 -2.86 -0.60 -4.15
CA HIS A 69 -3.93 0.19 -4.76
C HIS A 69 -5.26 -0.07 -4.07
N ARG A 70 -5.96 0.98 -3.69
CA ARG A 70 -7.30 0.90 -3.11
C ARG A 70 -8.33 1.29 -4.16
N ALA A 71 -9.23 0.38 -4.47
CA ALA A 71 -10.31 0.60 -5.43
C ALA A 71 -11.68 0.56 -4.74
N ARG A 72 -12.72 0.98 -5.46
CA ARG A 72 -14.13 0.86 -5.06
C ARG A 72 -14.86 -0.06 -6.02
N SER A 73 -15.77 -0.86 -5.48
CA SER A 73 -16.69 -1.63 -6.31
C SER A 73 -17.72 -0.68 -6.96
N ILE A 74 -18.04 -0.93 -8.24
CA ILE A 74 -19.04 -0.18 -9.01
C ILE A 74 -19.95 -1.15 -9.77
N SER A 75 -21.24 -0.84 -9.92
CA SER A 75 -22.22 -1.76 -10.54
C SER A 75 -21.92 -2.11 -12.00
N ASN A 76 -21.40 -1.16 -12.80
CA ASN A 76 -21.11 -1.33 -14.23
C ASN A 76 -19.61 -1.48 -14.49
N GLY A 77 -18.93 -2.31 -13.69
CA GLY A 77 -17.49 -2.51 -13.72
C GLY A 77 -17.05 -3.84 -14.33
N TYR A 78 -15.74 -4.07 -14.31
CA TYR A 78 -15.11 -5.33 -14.69
C TYR A 78 -14.88 -6.19 -13.44
N PRO A 79 -15.37 -7.45 -13.40
CA PRO A 79 -15.25 -8.28 -12.21
C PRO A 79 -13.80 -8.69 -11.95
N LEU A 80 -13.44 -8.84 -10.67
CA LEU A 80 -12.27 -9.62 -10.31
C LEU A 80 -12.61 -11.10 -10.48
N LEU A 81 -11.90 -11.79 -11.38
CA LEU A 81 -12.13 -13.20 -11.69
C LEU A 81 -11.08 -14.10 -11.03
N SER A 82 -11.52 -15.23 -10.50
CA SER A 82 -10.67 -16.32 -10.02
C SER A 82 -9.91 -17.03 -11.15
N ALA A 83 -8.95 -17.89 -10.81
CA ALA A 83 -8.27 -18.74 -11.80
C ALA A 83 -9.24 -19.57 -12.66
N SER A 84 -10.39 -19.98 -12.11
CA SER A 84 -11.47 -20.71 -12.79
C SER A 84 -12.46 -19.82 -13.58
N ASN A 85 -12.17 -18.51 -13.72
CA ASN A 85 -13.06 -17.50 -14.31
C ASN A 85 -14.38 -17.27 -13.54
N THR A 86 -14.42 -17.58 -12.25
CA THR A 86 -15.56 -17.29 -11.38
C THR A 86 -15.42 -15.87 -10.82
N SER A 87 -16.52 -15.11 -10.74
CA SER A 87 -16.52 -13.79 -10.09
C SER A 87 -16.22 -13.91 -8.60
N LEU A 88 -15.35 -13.04 -8.09
CA LEU A 88 -14.99 -12.95 -6.66
C LEU A 88 -15.85 -11.94 -5.88
N GLY A 89 -16.86 -11.36 -6.53
CA GLY A 89 -17.74 -10.35 -5.94
C GLY A 89 -17.58 -8.97 -6.56
N PRO A 90 -16.47 -8.24 -6.28
CA PRO A 90 -16.37 -6.85 -6.69
C PRO A 90 -16.15 -6.68 -8.19
N THR A 91 -16.68 -5.57 -8.70
CA THR A 91 -16.53 -5.10 -10.07
C THR A 91 -15.87 -3.73 -10.06
N LEU A 92 -14.79 -3.55 -10.79
CA LEU A 92 -13.96 -2.34 -10.73
C LEU A 92 -14.14 -1.46 -11.97
N SER A 93 -13.86 -0.16 -11.83
CA SER A 93 -13.70 0.70 -13.00
C SER A 93 -12.61 0.13 -13.93
N LYS A 94 -12.68 0.42 -15.23
CA LYS A 94 -11.66 -0.04 -16.19
C LYS A 94 -10.25 0.34 -15.74
N ARG A 95 -10.10 1.56 -15.22
CA ARG A 95 -8.84 2.10 -14.71
C ARG A 95 -8.37 1.32 -13.50
N ASP A 96 -9.22 1.14 -12.49
CA ASP A 96 -8.86 0.41 -11.26
C ASP A 96 -8.54 -1.05 -11.51
N TRP A 97 -9.28 -1.71 -12.40
CA TRP A 97 -8.98 -3.08 -12.82
C TRP A 97 -7.59 -3.16 -13.46
N CYS A 98 -7.27 -2.22 -14.35
CA CYS A 98 -5.97 -2.16 -15.00
C CYS A 98 -4.82 -1.85 -14.03
N TYR A 99 -5.04 -0.98 -13.03
CA TYR A 99 -4.08 -0.76 -11.94
C TYR A 99 -3.92 -2.02 -11.07
N ALA A 100 -5.01 -2.69 -10.71
CA ALA A 100 -4.96 -3.95 -9.96
C ALA A 100 -4.16 -5.02 -10.71
N ALA A 101 -4.35 -5.14 -12.04
CA ALA A 101 -3.61 -6.05 -12.89
C ALA A 101 -2.13 -5.67 -13.05
N LEU A 102 -1.81 -4.38 -13.06
CA LEU A 102 -0.42 -3.89 -13.13
C LEU A 102 0.32 -4.16 -11.82
N GLN A 103 -0.30 -3.81 -10.70
CA GLN A 103 0.28 -3.90 -9.35
C GLN A 103 0.28 -5.34 -8.82
N GLY A 104 -0.63 -6.18 -9.32
CA GLY A 104 -0.80 -7.55 -8.86
C GLY A 104 -1.51 -7.68 -7.50
N THR A 105 -1.92 -6.57 -6.89
CA THR A 105 -2.70 -6.55 -5.64
C THR A 105 -3.67 -5.37 -5.65
N VAL A 106 -4.87 -5.57 -5.11
CA VAL A 106 -5.85 -4.50 -4.89
C VAL A 106 -6.63 -4.73 -3.60
N VAL A 107 -6.91 -3.64 -2.88
CA VAL A 107 -7.85 -3.63 -1.75
C VAL A 107 -9.18 -3.07 -2.23
N VAL A 108 -10.25 -3.84 -2.05
CA VAL A 108 -11.63 -3.42 -2.36
C VAL A 108 -12.47 -3.62 -1.10
N PRO A 109 -13.03 -2.56 -0.51
CA PRO A 109 -13.97 -2.69 0.59
C PRO A 109 -15.26 -3.40 0.14
N ASN A 110 -15.80 -4.27 0.99
CA ASN A 110 -17.15 -4.79 0.82
C ASN A 110 -18.21 -3.73 1.18
N ASP A 111 -19.50 -4.11 1.08
CA ASP A 111 -20.63 -3.19 1.32
C ASP A 111 -20.68 -2.65 2.76
N ARG A 112 -20.01 -3.31 3.71
CA ARG A 112 -19.86 -2.85 5.10
C ARG A 112 -18.61 -1.99 5.32
N GLY A 113 -17.89 -1.64 4.26
CA GLY A 113 -16.64 -0.89 4.31
C GLY A 113 -15.42 -1.70 4.79
N VAL A 114 -15.57 -3.02 4.98
CA VAL A 114 -14.47 -3.89 5.41
C VAL A 114 -13.54 -4.14 4.22
N PRO A 115 -12.24 -3.79 4.31
CA PRO A 115 -11.30 -3.99 3.21
C PRO A 115 -11.06 -5.48 2.97
N ILE A 116 -11.20 -5.90 1.70
CA ILE A 116 -10.83 -7.25 1.24
C ILE A 116 -9.68 -7.10 0.26
N THR A 117 -8.64 -7.89 0.44
CA THR A 117 -7.45 -7.85 -0.41
C THR A 117 -7.48 -8.97 -1.43
N TYR A 118 -7.15 -8.64 -2.67
CA TYR A 118 -7.11 -9.57 -3.79
C TYR A 118 -5.72 -9.55 -4.41
N ASN A 119 -5.05 -10.71 -4.43
CA ASN A 119 -3.76 -10.87 -5.09
C ASN A 119 -3.93 -11.50 -6.47
N PHE A 120 -3.03 -11.16 -7.39
CA PHE A 120 -2.83 -11.86 -8.63
C PHE A 120 -2.48 -13.34 -8.34
N THR A 121 -3.21 -14.25 -8.98
CA THR A 121 -2.96 -15.70 -8.86
C THR A 121 -2.55 -16.35 -10.18
N GLY A 122 -2.61 -15.61 -11.29
CA GLY A 122 -2.30 -16.16 -12.60
C GLY A 122 -3.00 -15.43 -13.74
N ARG A 123 -3.01 -16.06 -14.91
CA ARG A 123 -3.62 -15.49 -16.12
C ARG A 123 -4.61 -16.46 -16.73
N GLY A 124 -5.78 -15.95 -17.14
CA GLY A 124 -6.75 -16.71 -17.92
C GLY A 124 -6.27 -16.94 -19.35
N SER A 125 -6.97 -17.81 -20.09
CA SER A 125 -6.66 -18.08 -21.51
C SER A 125 -7.07 -16.94 -22.45
N ARG A 126 -8.04 -16.11 -22.05
CA ARG A 126 -8.58 -14.99 -22.84
C ARG A 126 -8.39 -13.64 -22.15
N SER A 127 -8.22 -12.60 -22.96
CA SER A 127 -8.22 -11.22 -22.51
C SER A 127 -9.57 -10.85 -21.90
N GLN A 128 -9.56 -10.11 -20.79
CA GLN A 128 -10.73 -9.60 -20.10
C GLN A 128 -10.87 -8.09 -20.26
N VAL A 129 -9.82 -7.32 -19.94
CA VAL A 129 -9.86 -5.84 -19.98
C VAL A 129 -8.68 -5.30 -20.76
N ASN A 130 -8.93 -4.54 -21.83
CA ASN A 130 -7.86 -3.88 -22.56
C ASN A 130 -7.34 -2.65 -21.79
N CYS A 131 -6.09 -2.70 -21.35
CA CYS A 131 -5.46 -1.66 -20.53
C CYS A 131 -4.59 -0.67 -21.31
N SER A 132 -4.52 -0.78 -22.64
CA SER A 132 -3.62 0.06 -23.47
C SER A 132 -3.84 1.55 -23.28
N ALA A 133 -5.09 1.98 -23.09
CA ALA A 133 -5.46 3.39 -22.92
C ALA A 133 -4.89 4.04 -21.64
N PHE A 134 -4.46 3.27 -20.64
CA PHE A 134 -3.95 3.80 -19.37
C PHE A 134 -2.42 3.74 -19.26
N PHE A 135 -1.76 2.89 -20.04
CA PHE A 135 -0.34 2.60 -19.89
C PHE A 135 0.36 2.51 -21.25
N SER A 136 0.31 3.61 -22.01
CA SER A 136 0.88 3.70 -23.36
C SER A 136 2.39 3.47 -23.43
N SER A 137 3.10 3.63 -22.32
CA SER A 137 4.55 3.37 -22.21
C SER A 137 4.91 1.90 -22.03
N LEU A 138 3.94 1.02 -21.72
CA LEU A 138 4.19 -0.41 -21.54
C LEU A 138 4.15 -1.14 -22.88
N SER A 139 4.98 -2.19 -23.02
CA SER A 139 4.98 -3.01 -24.23
C SER A 139 3.64 -3.73 -24.44
N ALA A 140 3.27 -3.96 -25.70
CA ALA A 140 2.04 -4.69 -26.05
C ALA A 140 1.93 -6.05 -25.35
N ALA A 141 3.03 -6.79 -25.24
CA ALA A 141 3.07 -8.07 -24.52
C ALA A 141 2.75 -7.90 -23.01
N THR A 142 3.21 -6.81 -22.39
CA THR A 142 2.89 -6.51 -20.98
C THR A 142 1.41 -6.19 -20.82
N ILE A 143 0.87 -5.34 -21.70
CA ILE A 143 -0.58 -5.02 -21.72
C ILE A 143 -1.42 -6.28 -21.90
N GLN A 144 -1.08 -7.13 -22.87
CA GLN A 144 -1.79 -8.38 -23.12
C GLN A 144 -1.75 -9.33 -21.92
N ALA A 145 -0.60 -9.42 -21.24
CA ALA A 145 -0.44 -10.23 -20.04
C ALA A 145 -1.30 -9.70 -18.87
N MET A 146 -1.37 -8.38 -18.68
CA MET A 146 -2.20 -7.73 -17.65
C MET A 146 -3.69 -7.90 -17.95
N SER A 147 -4.10 -7.77 -19.21
CA SER A 147 -5.48 -7.93 -19.64
C SER A 147 -6.08 -9.30 -19.32
N ARG A 148 -5.25 -10.29 -19.00
CA ARG A 148 -5.63 -11.66 -18.66
C ARG A 148 -5.54 -11.96 -17.16
N ALA A 149 -5.25 -10.97 -16.31
CA ALA A 149 -5.06 -11.18 -14.87
C ALA A 149 -6.23 -11.91 -14.22
N ARG A 150 -5.89 -12.81 -13.28
CA ARG A 150 -6.81 -13.49 -12.37
C ARG A 150 -6.37 -13.25 -10.94
N PHE A 151 -7.33 -13.29 -10.04
CA PHE A 151 -7.16 -12.90 -8.65
C PHE A 151 -7.58 -14.02 -7.70
N VAL A 152 -7.15 -13.90 -6.45
CA VAL A 152 -7.60 -14.72 -5.33
C VAL A 152 -7.78 -13.82 -4.12
N VAL A 153 -8.75 -14.12 -3.26
CA VAL A 153 -8.87 -13.45 -1.97
C VAL A 153 -7.65 -13.79 -1.13
N ALA A 154 -6.96 -12.77 -0.63
CA ALA A 154 -5.83 -12.93 0.26
C ALA A 154 -6.32 -13.00 1.71
N THR A 155 -5.75 -13.92 2.50
CA THR A 155 -5.99 -13.90 3.96
C THR A 155 -5.05 -12.92 4.67
N ALA A 156 -3.95 -12.54 4.01
CA ALA A 156 -3.03 -11.53 4.50
C ALA A 156 -3.55 -10.11 4.21
N PRO A 157 -3.37 -9.18 5.16
CA PRO A 157 -3.91 -7.83 5.03
C PRO A 157 -3.56 -7.07 3.77
N TYR A 158 -2.29 -7.09 3.43
CA TYR A 158 -1.80 -6.39 2.26
C TYR A 158 -1.48 -7.36 1.12
N GLY A 159 -2.00 -8.58 1.23
CA GLY A 159 -1.72 -9.65 0.30
C GLY A 159 -0.34 -10.26 0.49
N TYR A 160 0.08 -11.02 -0.51
CA TYR A 160 1.33 -11.74 -0.52
C TYR A 160 2.27 -11.22 -1.59
N GLY A 161 3.56 -11.18 -1.25
CA GLY A 161 4.66 -11.02 -2.19
C GLY A 161 5.14 -12.37 -2.74
N THR A 162 6.43 -12.44 -3.01
CA THR A 162 7.08 -13.63 -3.57
C THR A 162 7.09 -14.79 -2.57
N ASN A 163 6.98 -16.03 -3.06
CA ASN A 163 6.96 -17.26 -2.25
C ASN A 163 5.84 -17.32 -1.19
N GLY A 164 4.79 -16.51 -1.31
CA GLY A 164 3.68 -16.49 -0.37
C GLY A 164 3.98 -15.80 0.95
N PHE A 165 5.06 -15.01 1.03
CA PHE A 165 5.30 -14.14 2.17
C PHE A 165 4.23 -13.04 2.23
N GLN A 166 3.65 -12.83 3.40
CA GLN A 166 2.75 -11.70 3.63
C GLN A 166 3.52 -10.38 3.49
N LEU A 167 2.91 -9.40 2.83
CA LEU A 167 3.46 -8.05 2.78
C LEU A 167 3.18 -7.33 4.11
N VAL A 168 4.24 -6.83 4.74
CA VAL A 168 4.20 -6.14 6.03
C VAL A 168 4.65 -4.69 5.82
N PRO A 169 3.77 -3.69 6.01
CA PRO A 169 4.08 -2.30 5.75
C PRO A 169 5.33 -1.84 6.48
N PHE A 170 6.20 -1.13 5.77
CA PHE A 170 7.47 -0.61 6.25
C PHE A 170 8.48 -1.68 6.67
N ARG A 171 8.18 -2.98 6.53
CA ARG A 171 9.10 -4.09 6.83
C ARG A 171 9.45 -4.90 5.59
N THR A 172 8.58 -4.95 4.59
CA THR A 172 8.85 -5.66 3.34
C THR A 172 9.58 -4.77 2.33
N ILE A 173 10.56 -5.35 1.64
CA ILE A 173 11.19 -4.76 0.45
C ILE A 173 11.10 -5.71 -0.74
N ALA A 174 10.84 -5.14 -1.92
CA ALA A 174 11.08 -5.81 -3.18
C ALA A 174 12.55 -5.64 -3.58
N VAL A 175 13.16 -6.70 -4.09
CA VAL A 175 14.60 -6.73 -4.38
C VAL A 175 14.93 -7.41 -5.71
N ASP A 176 16.15 -7.17 -6.20
CA ASP A 176 16.78 -8.06 -7.18
C ASP A 176 17.31 -9.32 -6.47
N ARG A 177 16.63 -10.46 -6.71
CA ARG A 177 16.95 -11.75 -6.10
C ARG A 177 18.37 -12.27 -6.40
N THR A 178 19.01 -11.77 -7.46
CA THR A 178 20.39 -12.14 -7.81
C THR A 178 21.42 -11.45 -6.92
N ARG A 179 21.03 -10.38 -6.23
CA ARG A 179 21.89 -9.61 -5.31
C ARG A 179 21.46 -9.75 -3.85
N ILE A 180 20.17 -9.71 -3.58
CA ILE A 180 19.59 -9.91 -2.24
C ILE A 180 18.62 -11.08 -2.36
N PRO A 181 19.01 -12.30 -1.94
CA PRO A 181 18.13 -13.46 -1.98
C PRO A 181 16.80 -13.20 -1.26
N ILE A 182 15.72 -13.82 -1.75
CA ILE A 182 14.43 -13.76 -1.07
C ILE A 182 14.54 -14.46 0.28
N GLY A 183 14.06 -13.78 1.32
CA GLY A 183 14.18 -14.18 2.71
C GLY A 183 15.36 -13.57 3.46
N SER A 184 16.23 -12.81 2.79
CA SER A 184 17.30 -12.03 3.44
C SER A 184 16.74 -10.90 4.30
N VAL A 185 17.48 -10.57 5.36
CA VAL A 185 17.27 -9.36 6.16
C VAL A 185 18.24 -8.28 5.72
N VAL A 186 17.74 -7.06 5.56
CA VAL A 186 18.53 -5.88 5.21
C VAL A 186 18.39 -4.85 6.32
N TYR A 187 19.52 -4.43 6.87
CA TYR A 187 19.59 -3.32 7.81
C TYR A 187 19.90 -2.02 7.07
N ILE A 188 19.06 -1.01 7.27
CA ILE A 188 19.20 0.34 6.73
C ILE A 188 19.33 1.31 7.91
N PRO A 189 20.53 1.79 8.24
CA PRO A 189 20.74 2.66 9.41
C PRO A 189 19.87 3.92 9.39
N GLN A 190 19.65 4.51 8.22
CA GLN A 190 18.83 5.71 8.06
C GLN A 190 17.34 5.50 8.36
N ALA A 191 16.88 4.24 8.43
CA ALA A 191 15.53 3.91 8.83
C ALA A 191 15.41 3.73 10.35
N ARG A 192 16.51 3.48 11.08
CA ARG A 192 16.46 3.29 12.53
C ARG A 192 16.11 4.62 13.22
N GLY A 193 15.20 4.57 14.17
CA GLY A 193 14.73 5.75 14.91
C GLY A 193 13.64 6.56 14.19
N VAL A 194 13.29 6.21 12.94
CA VAL A 194 12.22 6.88 12.21
C VAL A 194 10.87 6.46 12.78
N THR A 195 10.03 7.43 13.16
CA THR A 195 8.65 7.16 13.56
C THR A 195 7.80 6.90 12.33
N VAL A 196 7.11 5.77 12.34
CA VAL A 196 6.24 5.32 11.26
C VAL A 196 4.82 5.25 11.80
N THR A 197 3.87 5.86 11.09
CA THR A 197 2.43 5.78 11.40
C THR A 197 1.75 4.82 10.43
N LEU A 198 1.12 3.79 10.99
CA LEU A 198 0.32 2.82 10.25
C LEU A 198 -1.02 3.45 9.83
N PRO A 199 -1.71 2.89 8.82
CA PRO A 199 -3.05 3.33 8.44
C PRO A 199 -4.10 3.25 9.56
N SER A 200 -3.85 2.46 10.61
CA SER A 200 -4.67 2.40 11.82
C SER A 200 -4.54 3.64 12.72
N GLY A 201 -3.52 4.49 12.50
CA GLY A 201 -3.14 5.59 13.37
C GLY A 201 -2.12 5.19 14.44
N GLU A 202 -1.88 3.90 14.65
CA GLU A 202 -0.80 3.41 15.50
C GLU A 202 0.56 3.86 14.95
N SER A 203 1.49 4.23 15.82
CA SER A 203 2.84 4.60 15.42
C SER A 203 3.88 3.78 16.17
N PHE A 204 4.98 3.47 15.50
CA PHE A 204 6.12 2.78 16.09
C PHE A 204 7.43 3.40 15.61
N VAL A 205 8.50 3.19 16.38
CA VAL A 205 9.86 3.59 15.99
C VAL A 205 10.51 2.44 15.25
N HIS A 206 10.89 2.68 13.99
CA HIS A 206 11.48 1.65 13.15
C HIS A 206 12.91 1.31 13.62
N ASP A 207 13.25 0.03 13.71
CA ASP A 207 14.56 -0.46 14.17
C ASP A 207 15.61 -0.55 13.04
N GLY A 208 15.21 -0.24 11.82
CA GLY A 208 16.06 -0.23 10.64
C GLY A 208 16.13 -1.54 9.85
N TYR A 209 15.45 -2.60 10.29
CA TYR A 209 15.49 -3.89 9.59
C TYR A 209 14.28 -4.11 8.67
N PHE A 210 14.59 -4.61 7.47
CA PHE A 210 13.65 -4.95 6.42
C PHE A 210 13.85 -6.41 5.98
N TYR A 211 12.80 -6.99 5.40
CA TYR A 211 12.77 -8.37 4.93
C TYR A 211 12.52 -8.41 3.43
N ALA A 212 13.37 -9.13 2.70
CA ALA A 212 13.23 -9.36 1.27
C ALA A 212 12.12 -10.39 1.00
N ALA A 213 10.88 -9.92 0.88
CA ALA A 213 9.70 -10.76 0.67
C ALA A 213 9.01 -10.53 -0.68
N ASP A 214 9.55 -9.67 -1.54
CA ASP A 214 8.92 -9.36 -2.82
C ASP A 214 9.91 -9.16 -3.97
N VAL A 215 9.39 -9.13 -5.20
CA VAL A 215 10.14 -8.82 -6.42
C VAL A 215 9.27 -7.99 -7.37
N GLY A 216 9.89 -7.06 -8.09
CA GLY A 216 9.24 -6.35 -9.19
C GLY A 216 10.03 -6.50 -10.48
N ARG A 217 9.39 -6.30 -11.64
CA ARG A 217 10.08 -6.37 -12.93
C ARG A 217 11.13 -5.26 -13.10
N ALA A 218 10.86 -4.07 -12.56
CA ALA A 218 11.75 -2.91 -12.61
C ALA A 218 12.76 -2.86 -11.45
N ILE A 219 12.68 -3.80 -10.51
CA ILE A 219 13.55 -3.86 -9.33
C ILE A 219 14.75 -4.72 -9.68
N ARG A 220 15.84 -4.07 -10.10
CA ARG A 220 17.03 -4.69 -10.69
C ARG A 220 18.30 -4.04 -10.14
N GLY A 221 19.38 -4.80 -10.05
CA GLY A 221 20.66 -4.31 -9.55
C GLY A 221 20.54 -3.86 -8.09
N ASN A 222 21.03 -2.65 -7.81
CA ASN A 222 20.99 -2.05 -6.47
C ASN A 222 19.69 -1.29 -6.16
N HIS A 223 18.65 -1.44 -6.97
CA HIS A 223 17.33 -0.89 -6.72
C HIS A 223 16.55 -1.77 -5.74
N ILE A 224 15.98 -1.17 -4.69
CA ILE A 224 14.94 -1.78 -3.87
C ILE A 224 13.65 -0.97 -3.91
N ASP A 225 12.53 -1.60 -3.60
CA ASP A 225 11.23 -0.93 -3.47
C ASP A 225 10.66 -1.19 -2.08
N VAL A 226 10.44 -0.14 -1.29
CA VAL A 226 9.94 -0.29 0.09
C VAL A 226 8.42 -0.36 0.08
N PHE A 227 7.88 -1.43 0.66
CA PHE A 227 6.44 -1.58 0.78
C PHE A 227 5.90 -0.71 1.93
N ILE A 228 5.01 0.25 1.65
CA ILE A 228 4.47 1.17 2.68
C ILE A 228 2.99 0.92 3.03
N GLY A 229 2.45 -0.26 2.69
CA GLY A 229 1.06 -0.61 3.01
C GLY A 229 0.07 0.11 2.11
N THR A 230 -0.88 0.82 2.71
CA THR A 230 -1.81 1.74 2.04
C THR A 230 -1.51 3.20 2.38
N ALA A 231 -0.33 3.49 2.93
CA ALA A 231 0.07 4.86 3.19
C ALA A 231 0.34 5.59 1.88
N GLU A 232 -0.03 6.87 1.80
CA GLU A 232 0.24 7.71 0.64
C GLU A 232 1.58 8.46 0.75
N ARG A 233 2.21 8.43 1.93
CA ARG A 233 3.46 9.13 2.22
C ARG A 233 4.49 8.18 2.79
N ASN A 234 5.68 8.21 2.20
CA ASN A 234 6.84 7.54 2.73
C ASN A 234 7.50 8.39 3.84
N PRO A 235 7.79 7.81 5.03
CA PRO A 235 8.48 8.52 6.11
C PRO A 235 10.00 8.51 5.99
N PHE A 236 10.57 7.67 5.12
CA PHE A 236 12.01 7.41 5.07
C PHE A 236 12.76 8.35 4.14
N ARG A 237 13.68 9.16 4.69
CA ARG A 237 14.48 10.11 3.90
C ARG A 237 15.46 9.45 2.90
N PHE A 238 15.85 8.20 3.12
CA PHE A 238 16.75 7.47 2.23
C PHE A 238 16.10 7.13 0.88
N ILE A 239 14.77 7.20 0.78
CA ILE A 239 14.03 6.92 -0.45
C ILE A 239 13.99 8.19 -1.31
N ALA A 240 15.00 8.35 -2.14
CA ALA A 240 15.11 9.49 -3.06
C ALA A 240 14.32 9.32 -4.37
N SER A 241 13.82 8.11 -4.65
CA SER A 241 13.10 7.76 -5.89
C SER A 241 13.87 8.07 -7.17
N ARG A 242 15.21 7.99 -7.12
CA ARG A 242 16.12 8.17 -8.26
C ARG A 242 17.40 7.37 -8.04
N ALA A 243 17.96 6.84 -9.13
CA ALA A 243 19.15 5.98 -9.08
C ALA A 243 20.39 6.67 -8.51
N SER A 244 20.50 8.00 -8.61
CA SER A 244 21.61 8.77 -8.05
C SER A 244 21.51 9.00 -6.53
N GLY A 245 20.34 8.76 -5.92
CA GLY A 245 20.11 8.94 -4.49
C GLY A 245 20.40 7.66 -3.72
N THR A 246 21.67 7.25 -3.71
CA THR A 246 22.10 6.02 -3.05
C THR A 246 22.32 6.20 -1.55
N PHE A 247 22.27 5.09 -0.82
CA PHE A 247 22.57 5.01 0.61
C PHE A 247 23.24 3.67 0.93
N GLN A 248 23.94 3.62 2.08
CA GLN A 248 24.52 2.38 2.59
C GLN A 248 23.49 1.58 3.39
N ALA A 249 23.49 0.28 3.12
CA ALA A 249 22.73 -0.74 3.82
C ALA A 249 23.60 -1.97 4.04
N TYR A 250 23.05 -2.96 4.74
CA TYR A 250 23.78 -4.10 5.21
C TYR A 250 22.92 -5.35 5.10
N VAL A 251 23.36 -6.35 4.34
CA VAL A 251 22.73 -7.67 4.35
C VAL A 251 23.15 -8.38 5.64
N VAL A 252 22.16 -8.83 6.40
CA VAL A 252 22.33 -9.43 7.73
C VAL A 252 22.48 -10.94 7.60
N GLU A 253 23.52 -11.49 8.23
CA GLU A 253 23.79 -12.94 8.27
C GLU A 253 23.27 -13.61 9.55
N ASN A 254 22.68 -12.85 10.47
CA ASN A 254 22.16 -13.36 11.73
C ASN A 254 20.84 -14.15 11.50
N THR A 255 20.88 -15.44 11.84
CA THR A 255 19.77 -16.37 11.66
C THR A 255 18.60 -16.10 12.59
N GLU A 256 18.83 -15.63 13.82
CA GLU A 256 17.79 -15.30 14.79
C GLU A 256 16.97 -14.08 14.34
N LEU A 257 17.64 -12.99 13.93
CA LEU A 257 16.97 -11.80 13.37
C LEU A 257 16.15 -12.17 12.13
N SER A 258 16.72 -13.04 11.29
CA SER A 258 16.05 -13.57 10.11
C SER A 258 14.80 -14.38 10.47
N GLN A 259 14.82 -15.15 11.56
CA GLN A 259 13.65 -15.91 12.03
C GLN A 259 12.55 -15.00 12.56
N VAL A 260 12.89 -13.96 13.34
CA VAL A 260 11.90 -12.99 13.87
C VAL A 260 11.18 -12.29 12.72
N LEU A 261 11.92 -11.72 11.76
CA LEU A 261 11.30 -11.04 10.62
C LEU A 261 10.58 -12.02 9.70
N ARG A 262 11.12 -13.23 9.50
CA ARG A 262 10.41 -14.26 8.75
C ARG A 262 9.08 -14.63 9.41
N ALA A 263 9.01 -14.73 10.74
CA ALA A 263 7.78 -15.04 11.45
C ALA A 263 6.69 -13.99 11.24
N LEU A 264 7.06 -12.71 11.10
CA LEU A 264 6.11 -11.65 10.72
C LEU A 264 5.53 -11.84 9.31
N HIS A 265 6.34 -12.35 8.39
CA HIS A 265 5.98 -12.50 6.97
C HIS A 265 5.41 -13.87 6.64
N ARG A 266 5.43 -14.84 7.57
CA ARG A 266 4.82 -16.15 7.36
C ARG A 266 3.30 -16.03 7.40
N ASN A 267 2.65 -16.74 6.47
CA ASN A 267 1.23 -16.96 6.55
C ASN A 267 0.95 -18.02 7.63
N PRO A 268 0.23 -17.72 8.73
CA PRO A 268 -0.08 -18.73 9.74
C PRO A 268 -0.96 -19.87 9.22
N SER A 269 -1.57 -19.71 8.04
CA SER A 269 -2.40 -20.74 7.38
C SER A 269 -1.61 -21.64 6.41
N ARG A 270 -0.28 -21.56 6.37
CA ARG A 270 0.60 -22.44 5.58
C ARG A 270 1.84 -22.87 6.35
#